data_AF-A0A7W0KHM3-F1
#
_entry.id   AF-A0A7W0KHM3-F1
#
_cell.length_a   1.000
_cell.length_b   1.000
_cell.length_c   1.000
_cell.angle_alpha   90.00
_cell.angle_beta   90.00
_cell.angle_gamma   90.00
#
_symmetry.space_group_name_H-M   'P 1'
#
loop_
_entity.id
_entity.type
_entity.pdbx_description
1 polymer ?
#
loop_
_entity_poly.entity_id
_entity_poly.type
_entity_poly.pdbx_seq_one_letter_code
_entity_poly.pdbx_strand_id
1 'polypeptide(L)'
;AATLLGAIAFAGAGGALNLVQSNWVRDKGLGMGARLPKIVSPFTGQEVAAPTTGYFFRRDEANMRRWRGWWKVAEREQFTTFFVIGAITLFVFMTLTYVTVGVGGEAASFDFIRQQGDSLADTKGAWLGTTFWLIGTVVLFSTNLAVLDMVGRVTADVLKTGPLRDSERWTESRLYFVTVWLEIVFGSVILLSGITQPIVLLVIASSLNGLVMFVYSILLIQLNRGVLPREIGLKGGRLVALGWAVLFYGGFSVILLIDQGKMLFG
;
A
#
# COMPACT_ATOMS: atom_id res chain seq x y z
N ALA A 1 15.66 -4.11 -18.79
CA ALA A 1 16.04 -3.42 -17.54
C ALA A 1 14.83 -2.80 -16.85
N ALA A 2 14.06 -1.94 -17.54
CA ALA A 2 12.86 -1.29 -16.98
C ALA A 2 11.82 -2.26 -16.37
N THR A 3 11.56 -3.42 -16.98
CA THR A 3 10.62 -4.42 -16.44
C THR A 3 11.11 -5.07 -15.15
N LEU A 4 12.41 -5.39 -15.05
CA LEU A 4 13.02 -5.95 -13.83
C LEU A 4 13.04 -4.91 -12.71
N LEU A 5 13.37 -3.67 -13.04
CA LEU A 5 13.33 -2.53 -12.13
C LEU A 5 11.90 -2.25 -11.63
N GLY A 6 10.90 -2.24 -12.53
CA GLY A 6 9.48 -2.13 -12.18
C GLY A 6 8.99 -3.30 -11.33
N ALA A 7 9.44 -4.53 -11.61
CA ALA A 7 9.13 -5.71 -10.80
C ALA A 7 9.75 -5.62 -9.39
N ILE A 8 10.98 -5.12 -9.26
CA ILE A 8 11.62 -4.88 -7.95
C ILE A 8 10.91 -3.76 -7.19
N ALA A 9 10.44 -2.71 -7.88
CA ALA A 9 9.64 -1.64 -7.30
C ALA A 9 8.24 -2.10 -6.87
N PHE A 10 7.62 -3.05 -7.58
CA PHE A 10 6.33 -3.67 -7.22
C PHE A 10 6.46 -4.78 -6.17
N ALA A 11 7.61 -5.46 -6.09
CA ALA A 11 7.87 -6.53 -5.12
C ALA A 11 7.72 -6.06 -3.67
N GLY A 12 7.76 -4.75 -3.42
CA GLY A 12 7.28 -4.15 -2.19
C GLY A 12 5.91 -3.49 -2.37
N ALA A 13 4.84 -4.14 -1.90
CA ALA A 13 3.55 -3.49 -1.60
C ALA A 13 3.68 -2.52 -0.40
N GLY A 14 4.68 -1.65 -0.42
CA GLY A 14 5.12 -0.82 0.70
C GLY A 14 4.94 0.68 0.48
N GLY A 15 4.20 1.08 -0.56
CA GLY A 15 3.97 2.46 -1.01
C GLY A 15 3.16 3.36 -0.08
N ALA A 16 2.45 4.33 -0.68
CA ALA A 16 1.47 5.18 0.01
C ALA A 16 0.39 4.39 0.79
N LEU A 17 0.16 3.12 0.44
CA LEU A 17 -0.73 2.23 1.18
C LEU A 17 -0.30 2.02 2.64
N ASN A 18 1.00 2.17 2.96
CA ASN A 18 1.46 2.15 4.34
C ASN A 18 0.94 3.34 5.16
N LEU A 19 0.56 4.45 4.54
CA LEU A 19 -0.07 5.59 5.24
C LEU A 19 -1.49 5.26 5.70
N VAL A 20 -2.18 4.34 5.02
CA VAL A 20 -3.53 3.92 5.40
C VAL A 20 -3.50 3.13 6.70
N GLN A 21 -2.38 2.47 7.02
CA GLN A 21 -2.23 1.75 8.28
C GLN A 21 -2.51 2.66 9.48
N SER A 22 -2.04 3.91 9.46
CA SER A 22 -2.39 4.89 10.50
C SER A 22 -3.88 5.21 10.55
N ASN A 23 -4.56 5.24 9.40
CA ASN A 23 -6.02 5.47 9.34
C ASN A 23 -6.79 4.29 9.93
N TRP A 24 -6.38 3.04 9.68
CA TRP A 24 -7.01 1.87 10.29
C TRP A 24 -6.74 1.76 11.79
N VAL A 25 -5.52 2.09 12.24
CA VAL A 25 -5.19 2.19 13.67
C VAL A 25 -6.07 3.25 14.34
N ARG A 26 -6.30 4.39 13.68
CA ARG A 26 -7.24 5.46 14.10
C ARG A 26 -8.67 4.94 14.21
N ASP A 27 -9.21 4.37 13.14
CA ASP A 27 -10.62 3.94 13.08
C ASP A 27 -10.94 2.80 14.05
N LYS A 28 -10.01 1.85 14.21
CA LYS A 28 -10.11 0.77 15.21
C LYS A 28 -9.94 1.27 16.65
N GLY A 29 -9.52 2.53 16.85
CA GLY A 29 -9.30 3.11 18.17
C GLY A 29 -8.08 2.54 18.89
N LEU A 30 -7.06 2.07 18.15
CA LEU A 30 -5.87 1.49 18.73
C LEU A 30 -4.91 2.59 19.22
N GLY A 31 -4.39 2.43 20.44
CA GLY A 31 -3.45 3.38 21.03
C GLY A 31 -4.01 4.80 21.08
N MET A 32 -3.30 5.73 20.45
CA MET A 32 -3.72 7.14 20.36
C MET A 32 -4.88 7.38 19.38
N GLY A 33 -5.20 6.39 18.53
CA GLY A 33 -6.35 6.41 17.62
C GLY A 33 -7.69 6.56 18.32
N ALA A 34 -7.83 6.07 19.56
CA ALA A 34 -9.05 6.21 20.37
C ALA A 34 -9.42 7.67 20.70
N ARG A 35 -8.48 8.61 20.54
CA ARG A 35 -8.65 10.03 20.85
C ARG A 35 -8.93 10.88 19.62
N LEU A 36 -8.91 10.28 18.43
CA LEU A 36 -9.09 10.95 17.15
C LEU A 36 -10.48 10.63 16.56
N PRO A 37 -11.05 11.53 15.75
CA PRO A 37 -12.28 11.25 15.03
C PRO A 37 -12.08 10.09 14.04
N LYS A 38 -13.16 9.34 13.80
CA LYS A 38 -13.17 8.14 12.94
C LYS A 38 -13.86 8.45 11.61
N ILE A 39 -13.48 7.73 10.56
CA ILE A 39 -14.26 7.73 9.31
C ILE A 39 -15.58 7.01 9.58
N VAL A 40 -16.68 7.77 9.55
CA VAL A 40 -18.02 7.22 9.70
C VAL A 40 -18.65 6.97 8.34
N SER A 41 -19.42 5.88 8.22
CA SER A 41 -20.17 5.62 6.99
C SER A 41 -21.17 6.75 6.75
N PRO A 42 -21.25 7.30 5.52
CA PRO A 42 -22.23 8.33 5.15
C PRO A 42 -23.69 7.93 5.41
N PHE A 43 -23.97 6.62 5.50
CA PHE A 43 -25.32 6.08 5.65
C PHE A 43 -25.69 5.72 7.09
N THR A 44 -24.72 5.45 7.98
CA THR A 44 -24.99 4.86 9.30
C THR A 44 -24.34 5.57 10.48
N GLY A 45 -23.55 6.62 10.28
CA GLY A 45 -22.79 7.25 11.36
C GLY A 45 -23.04 8.74 11.52
N GLN A 46 -22.97 9.21 12.77
CA GLN A 46 -22.93 10.63 13.09
C GLN A 46 -21.51 11.15 12.93
N GLU A 47 -21.33 12.18 12.11
CA GLU A 47 -20.05 12.86 11.95
C GLU A 47 -19.69 13.60 13.23
N VAL A 48 -18.60 13.20 13.89
CA VAL A 48 -18.08 13.89 15.06
C VAL A 48 -17.12 14.97 14.58
N ALA A 49 -17.60 16.21 14.52
CA ALA A 49 -16.75 17.38 14.29
C ALA A 49 -15.80 17.57 15.49
N ALA A 50 -14.53 17.19 15.33
CA ALA A 50 -13.48 17.44 16.30
C ALA A 50 -12.26 18.05 15.62
N PRO A 51 -11.44 18.84 16.33
CA PRO A 51 -10.25 19.46 15.76
C PRO A 51 -9.34 18.41 15.14
N THR A 52 -8.97 18.61 13.87
CA THR A 52 -8.05 17.76 13.09
C THR A 52 -6.61 17.80 13.63
N THR A 53 -6.34 18.66 14.62
CA THR A 53 -5.04 18.75 15.29
C THR A 53 -4.83 17.51 16.15
N GLY A 54 -3.85 16.69 15.79
CA GLY A 54 -3.54 15.44 16.47
C GLY A 54 -3.39 15.58 17.99
N TYR A 55 -3.74 14.50 18.71
CA TYR A 55 -3.62 14.45 20.16
C TYR A 55 -2.27 13.84 20.57
N PHE A 56 -1.50 14.54 21.42
CA PHE A 56 -0.25 14.03 21.98
C PHE A 56 -0.38 13.82 23.49
N PHE A 57 -0.01 12.64 23.98
CA PHE A 57 -0.16 12.27 25.38
C PHE A 57 0.88 12.95 26.28
N ARG A 58 0.56 13.13 27.57
CA ARG A 58 1.51 13.65 28.56
C ARG A 58 2.65 12.66 28.78
N ARG A 59 3.90 13.11 28.70
CA ARG A 59 5.12 12.30 28.84
C ARG A 59 5.47 11.95 30.29
N ASP A 60 4.52 11.47 31.06
CA ASP A 60 4.80 10.85 32.36
C ASP A 60 5.30 9.41 32.20
N GLU A 61 5.93 8.86 33.22
CA GLU A 61 6.51 7.51 33.17
C GLU A 61 5.46 6.42 32.89
N ALA A 62 4.24 6.59 33.41
CA ALA A 62 3.15 5.64 33.24
C ALA A 62 2.69 5.57 31.78
N ASN A 63 2.50 6.72 31.13
CA ASN A 63 2.11 6.80 29.73
C ASN A 63 3.25 6.36 28.81
N MET A 64 4.50 6.70 29.14
CA MET A 64 5.66 6.21 28.37
C MET A 64 5.84 4.68 28.49
N ARG A 65 5.47 4.07 29.62
CA ARG A 65 5.41 2.60 29.75
C ARG A 65 4.32 2.00 28.86
N ARG A 66 3.12 2.59 28.85
CA ARG A 66 2.01 2.16 27.98
C ARG A 66 2.35 2.29 26.50
N TRP A 67 2.95 3.42 26.10
CA TRP A 67 3.42 3.66 24.74
C TRP A 67 4.40 2.59 24.27
N ARG A 68 5.43 2.30 25.08
CA ARG A 68 6.43 1.26 24.76
C ARG A 68 5.80 -0.14 24.65
N GLY A 69 4.85 -0.46 25.53
CA GLY A 69 4.09 -1.70 25.46
C GLY A 69 3.29 -1.82 24.15
N TRP A 70 2.51 -0.79 23.82
CA TRP A 70 1.75 -0.73 22.57
C TRP A 70 2.66 -0.81 21.33
N TRP A 71 3.75 -0.06 21.32
CA TRP A 71 4.69 -0.04 20.20
C TRP A 71 5.34 -1.41 19.94
N LYS A 72 5.68 -2.14 21.01
CA LYS A 72 6.22 -3.50 20.90
C LYS A 72 5.21 -4.48 20.30
N VAL A 73 3.93 -4.34 20.64
CA VAL A 73 2.86 -5.14 20.05
C VAL A 73 2.70 -4.81 18.58
N ALA A 74 2.59 -3.52 18.24
CA ALA A 74 2.44 -3.06 16.86
C ALA A 74 3.62 -3.49 15.97
N GLU A 75 4.84 -3.37 16.46
CA GLU A 75 6.04 -3.84 15.76
C GLU A 75 6.02 -5.34 15.53
N ARG A 76 5.68 -6.13 16.55
CA ARG A 76 5.65 -7.60 16.44
C ARG A 76 4.56 -8.05 15.48
N GLU A 77 3.38 -7.43 15.54
CA GLU A 77 2.29 -7.70 14.62
C GLU A 77 2.74 -7.41 13.19
N GLN A 78 3.19 -6.18 12.91
CA GLN A 78 3.61 -5.79 11.56
C GLN A 78 4.76 -6.65 11.04
N PHE A 79 5.76 -6.96 11.87
CA PHE A 79 6.85 -7.83 11.47
C PHE A 79 6.35 -9.25 11.13
N THR A 80 5.44 -9.81 11.94
CA THR A 80 4.94 -11.16 11.72
C THR A 80 4.02 -11.22 10.50
N THR A 81 3.05 -10.31 10.40
CA THR A 81 2.03 -10.33 9.35
C THR A 81 2.55 -9.85 8.02
N PHE A 82 3.34 -8.78 7.99
CA PHE A 82 3.82 -8.20 6.73
C PHE A 82 5.12 -8.88 6.27
N PHE A 83 6.12 -8.99 7.14
CA PHE A 83 7.42 -9.52 6.74
C PHE A 83 7.45 -11.04 6.73
N VAL A 84 7.11 -11.72 7.84
CA VAL A 84 7.23 -13.18 7.92
C VAL A 84 6.22 -13.89 7.03
N ILE A 85 4.92 -13.61 7.20
CA ILE A 85 3.88 -14.24 6.37
C ILE A 85 4.03 -13.82 4.91
N GLY A 86 4.33 -12.55 4.64
CA GLY A 86 4.58 -12.05 3.29
C GLY A 86 5.75 -12.76 2.60
N ALA A 87 6.89 -12.91 3.29
CA ALA A 87 8.04 -13.62 2.76
C ALA A 87 7.75 -15.10 2.48
N ILE A 88 7.11 -15.80 3.43
CA ILE A 88 6.71 -17.21 3.23
C ILE A 88 5.81 -17.35 2.02
N THR A 89 4.78 -16.50 1.93
CA THR A 89 3.81 -16.51 0.83
C THR A 89 4.50 -16.23 -0.51
N LEU A 90 5.42 -15.28 -0.56
CA LEU A 90 6.22 -14.96 -1.74
C LEU A 90 7.10 -16.13 -2.17
N PHE A 91 7.79 -16.80 -1.24
CA PHE A 91 8.58 -18.00 -1.56
C PHE A 91 7.70 -19.15 -2.07
N VAL A 92 6.51 -19.35 -1.48
CA VAL A 92 5.54 -20.36 -1.95
C VAL A 92 5.09 -20.05 -3.37
N PHE A 93 4.72 -18.80 -3.68
CA PHE A 93 4.31 -18.43 -5.04
C PHE A 93 5.47 -18.51 -6.04
N MET A 94 6.68 -18.09 -5.67
CA MET A 94 7.86 -18.26 -6.52
C MET A 94 8.12 -19.74 -6.83
N THR A 95 8.03 -20.61 -5.83
CA THR A 95 8.19 -22.06 -6.00
C THR A 95 7.09 -22.65 -6.86
N LEU A 96 5.84 -22.23 -6.63
CA LEU A 96 4.69 -22.68 -7.42
C LEU A 96 4.86 -22.31 -8.89
N THR A 97 5.22 -21.05 -9.19
CA THR A 97 5.51 -20.60 -10.55
C THR A 97 6.65 -21.40 -11.18
N TYR A 98 7.74 -21.63 -10.44
CA TYR A 98 8.88 -22.39 -10.94
C TYR A 98 8.50 -23.83 -11.32
N VAL A 99 7.71 -24.51 -10.49
CA VAL A 99 7.33 -25.92 -10.70
C VAL A 99 6.26 -26.08 -11.79
N THR A 100 5.38 -25.09 -11.98
CA THR A 100 4.26 -25.17 -12.94
C THR A 100 4.59 -24.59 -14.31
N VAL A 101 5.22 -23.42 -14.36
CA VAL A 101 5.53 -22.68 -15.60
C VAL A 101 6.95 -22.96 -16.09
N GLY A 102 7.86 -23.36 -15.19
CA GLY A 102 9.25 -23.64 -15.53
C GLY A 102 10.10 -22.39 -15.79
N VAL A 103 11.37 -22.60 -16.19
CA VAL A 103 12.32 -21.53 -16.52
C VAL A 103 12.27 -21.25 -18.02
N GLY A 104 12.06 -19.99 -18.40
CA GLY A 104 12.02 -19.57 -19.80
C GLY A 104 10.64 -19.64 -20.48
N GLY A 105 9.56 -19.83 -19.71
CA GLY A 105 8.20 -19.82 -20.24
C GLY A 105 7.84 -18.49 -20.90
N GLU A 106 7.36 -18.55 -22.15
CA GLU A 106 6.88 -17.42 -22.95
C GLU A 106 5.48 -16.91 -22.51
N ALA A 107 5.16 -17.01 -21.22
CA ALA A 107 3.88 -16.52 -20.72
C ALA A 107 3.86 -14.99 -20.79
N ALA A 108 3.24 -14.45 -21.84
CA ALA A 108 2.96 -13.03 -21.94
C ALA A 108 1.91 -12.65 -20.88
N SER A 109 2.22 -11.66 -20.02
CA SER A 109 1.24 -11.08 -19.10
C SER A 109 0.63 -12.09 -18.13
N PHE A 110 -0.68 -11.99 -17.82
CA PHE A 110 -1.42 -12.79 -16.84
C PHE A 110 -1.68 -14.25 -17.25
N ASP A 111 -1.28 -14.67 -18.45
CA ASP A 111 -1.51 -16.04 -18.93
C ASP A 111 -0.78 -17.10 -18.08
N PHE A 112 0.27 -16.71 -17.36
CA PHE A 112 0.96 -17.60 -16.42
C PHE A 112 0.03 -18.14 -15.32
N ILE A 113 -0.98 -17.37 -14.88
CA ILE A 113 -1.93 -17.81 -13.85
C ILE A 113 -2.84 -18.91 -14.41
N ARG A 114 -3.21 -18.79 -15.68
CA ARG A 114 -3.97 -19.84 -16.37
C ARG A 114 -3.12 -21.10 -16.51
N GLN A 115 -1.89 -20.96 -17.00
CA GLN A 115 -0.93 -22.07 -17.13
C GLN A 115 -0.65 -22.77 -15.79
N GLN A 116 -0.58 -22.03 -14.69
CA GLN A 116 -0.48 -22.58 -13.33
C GLN A 116 -1.66 -23.51 -13.01
N GLY A 117 -2.88 -23.05 -13.24
CA GLY A 117 -4.08 -23.85 -12.98
C GLY A 117 -4.19 -25.07 -13.89
N ASP A 118 -3.86 -24.92 -15.17
CA ASP A 118 -3.85 -26.02 -16.14
C ASP A 118 -2.80 -27.09 -15.74
N SER A 119 -1.58 -26.67 -15.42
CA SER A 119 -0.51 -27.56 -14.93
C SER A 119 -0.91 -28.33 -13.66
N LEU A 120 -1.59 -27.66 -12.71
CA LEU A 120 -2.10 -28.30 -11.51
C LEU A 120 -3.22 -29.30 -11.81
N ALA A 121 -4.10 -28.98 -12.75
CA ALA A 121 -5.17 -29.86 -13.20
C ALA A 121 -4.61 -31.13 -13.87
N ASP A 122 -3.60 -30.98 -14.72
CA ASP A 122 -2.95 -32.10 -15.42
C ASP A 122 -2.20 -33.02 -14.46
N THR A 123 -1.56 -32.46 -13.42
CA THR A 123 -0.72 -33.23 -12.50
C THR A 123 -1.51 -33.95 -11.40
N LYS A 124 -2.59 -33.34 -10.89
CA LYS A 124 -3.31 -33.83 -9.68
C LYS A 124 -4.83 -33.96 -9.86
N GLY A 125 -5.35 -33.61 -11.04
CA GLY A 125 -6.75 -33.69 -11.40
C GLY A 125 -7.45 -32.33 -11.44
N ALA A 126 -8.51 -32.24 -12.25
CA ALA A 126 -9.24 -31.01 -12.56
C ALA A 126 -9.79 -30.23 -11.35
N TRP A 127 -10.05 -30.92 -10.23
CA TRP A 127 -10.53 -30.30 -8.99
C TRP A 127 -9.51 -29.30 -8.41
N LEU A 128 -8.20 -29.58 -8.55
CA LEU A 128 -7.15 -28.74 -8.00
C LEU A 128 -6.98 -27.46 -8.82
N GLY A 129 -7.00 -27.56 -10.15
CA GLY A 129 -6.99 -26.39 -11.05
C GLY A 129 -8.20 -25.49 -10.83
N THR A 130 -9.40 -26.07 -10.71
CA THR A 130 -10.64 -25.32 -10.44
C THR A 130 -10.57 -24.59 -9.11
N THR A 131 -10.08 -25.26 -8.06
CA THR A 131 -9.93 -24.67 -6.72
C THR A 131 -8.88 -23.56 -6.72
N PHE A 132 -7.78 -23.74 -7.44
CA PHE A 132 -6.74 -22.71 -7.62
C PHE A 132 -7.32 -21.42 -8.22
N TRP A 133 -8.08 -21.53 -9.32
CA TRP A 133 -8.71 -20.36 -9.94
C TRP A 133 -9.76 -19.71 -9.04
N LEU A 134 -10.62 -20.49 -8.36
CA LEU A 134 -11.62 -19.95 -7.44
C LEU A 134 -10.99 -19.16 -6.29
N ILE A 135 -9.98 -19.75 -5.63
CA ILE A 135 -9.24 -19.07 -4.56
C ILE A 135 -8.52 -17.84 -5.11
N GLY A 136 -7.87 -17.96 -6.28
CA GLY A 136 -7.21 -16.85 -6.96
C GLY A 136 -8.17 -15.69 -7.23
N THR A 137 -9.38 -15.96 -7.72
CA THR A 137 -10.42 -14.95 -7.93
C THR A 137 -10.81 -14.26 -6.62
N VAL A 138 -11.08 -15.01 -5.55
CA VAL A 138 -11.47 -14.43 -4.25
C VAL A 138 -10.35 -13.56 -3.66
N VAL A 139 -9.11 -14.03 -3.73
CA VAL A 139 -7.94 -13.29 -3.21
C VAL A 139 -7.68 -12.03 -4.03
N LEU A 140 -7.70 -12.11 -5.36
CA LEU A 140 -7.51 -10.95 -6.23
C LEU A 140 -8.64 -9.93 -6.06
N PHE A 141 -9.90 -10.40 -5.97
CA PHE A 141 -11.04 -9.52 -5.76
C PHE A 141 -10.99 -8.81 -4.42
N SER A 142 -10.75 -9.55 -3.32
CA SER A 142 -10.61 -8.95 -1.98
C SER A 142 -9.43 -7.97 -1.89
N THR A 143 -8.31 -8.26 -2.55
CA THR A 143 -7.15 -7.35 -2.60
C THR A 143 -7.51 -6.05 -3.34
N ASN A 144 -8.21 -6.13 -4.48
CA ASN A 144 -8.65 -4.93 -5.20
C ASN A 144 -9.64 -4.09 -4.40
N LEU A 145 -10.60 -4.71 -3.71
CA LEU A 145 -11.50 -3.99 -2.80
C LEU A 145 -10.75 -3.27 -1.67
N ALA A 146 -9.74 -3.93 -1.09
CA ALA A 146 -8.91 -3.30 -0.06
C ALA A 146 -8.12 -2.10 -0.62
N VAL A 147 -7.58 -2.20 -1.84
CA VAL A 147 -6.87 -1.09 -2.49
C VAL A 147 -7.81 0.10 -2.75
N LEU A 148 -9.04 -0.14 -3.25
CA LEU A 148 -10.03 0.92 -3.46
C LEU A 148 -10.38 1.64 -2.14
N ASP A 149 -10.63 0.89 -1.06
CA ASP A 149 -10.86 1.47 0.28
C ASP A 149 -9.65 2.29 0.74
N MET A 150 -8.44 1.77 0.55
CA MET A 150 -7.19 2.43 0.94
C MET A 150 -6.98 3.77 0.22
N VAL A 151 -7.13 3.80 -1.10
CA VAL A 151 -6.93 5.03 -1.89
C VAL A 151 -8.03 6.05 -1.59
N GLY A 152 -9.29 5.59 -1.46
CA GLY A 152 -10.40 6.42 -1.02
C GLY A 152 -10.14 7.11 0.33
N ARG A 153 -9.64 6.36 1.33
CA ARG A 153 -9.34 6.89 2.67
C ARG A 153 -8.21 7.92 2.64
N VAL A 154 -7.10 7.60 1.98
CA VAL A 154 -5.94 8.52 1.91
C VAL A 154 -6.33 9.81 1.20
N THR A 155 -7.05 9.72 0.10
CA THR A 155 -7.50 10.89 -0.66
C THR A 155 -8.45 11.75 0.16
N ALA A 156 -9.42 11.13 0.82
CA ALA A 156 -10.35 11.84 1.69
C ALA A 156 -9.65 12.55 2.86
N ASP A 157 -8.72 11.86 3.53
CA ASP A 157 -7.96 12.41 4.67
C ASP A 157 -7.06 13.56 4.22
N VAL A 158 -6.34 13.43 3.11
CA VAL A 158 -5.47 14.50 2.57
C VAL A 158 -6.28 15.72 2.13
N LEU A 159 -7.38 15.50 1.41
CA LEU A 159 -8.24 16.61 0.96
C LEU A 159 -8.90 17.31 2.13
N LYS A 160 -9.34 16.56 3.14
CA LYS A 160 -10.01 17.13 4.31
C LYS A 160 -9.04 17.82 5.27
N THR A 161 -7.82 17.34 5.42
CA THR A 161 -6.80 17.95 6.29
C THR A 161 -6.12 19.17 5.66
N GLY A 162 -6.13 19.26 4.33
CA GLY A 162 -5.57 20.39 3.57
C GLY A 162 -6.64 21.33 2.99
N PRO A 163 -6.90 21.28 1.67
CA PRO A 163 -7.64 22.32 0.96
C PRO A 163 -9.12 22.46 1.37
N LEU A 164 -9.74 21.40 1.91
CA LEU A 164 -11.16 21.39 2.28
C LEU A 164 -11.38 21.35 3.79
N ARG A 165 -10.37 21.76 4.56
CA ARG A 165 -10.41 21.76 6.03
C ARG A 165 -11.63 22.47 6.60
N ASP A 166 -11.87 23.70 6.17
CA ASP A 166 -12.95 24.55 6.69
C ASP A 166 -14.28 24.36 5.95
N SER A 167 -14.34 23.44 4.98
CA SER A 167 -15.56 23.18 4.22
C SER A 167 -16.53 22.32 5.02
N GLU A 168 -17.66 22.89 5.45
CA GLU A 168 -18.74 22.12 6.08
C GLU A 168 -19.51 21.24 5.09
N ARG A 169 -19.49 21.59 3.80
CA ARG A 169 -20.15 20.82 2.74
C ARG A 169 -19.41 19.53 2.40
N TRP A 170 -18.08 19.57 2.43
CA TRP A 170 -17.20 18.44 2.09
C TRP A 170 -16.67 17.79 3.35
N THR A 171 -17.37 16.74 3.77
CA THR A 171 -17.02 15.92 4.91
C THR A 171 -16.08 14.80 4.44
N GLU A 172 -15.26 14.25 5.34
CA GLU A 172 -14.30 13.18 5.00
C GLU A 172 -15.04 11.97 4.38
N SER A 173 -16.21 11.62 4.91
CA SER A 173 -17.05 10.53 4.42
C SER A 173 -17.59 10.77 3.01
N ARG A 174 -17.96 12.01 2.66
CA ARG A 174 -18.40 12.37 1.30
C ARG A 174 -17.24 12.32 0.31
N LEU A 175 -16.07 12.82 0.71
CA LEU A 175 -14.86 12.76 -0.11
C LEU A 175 -14.46 11.31 -0.38
N TYR A 176 -14.47 10.46 0.65
CA TYR A 176 -14.24 9.01 0.51
C TYR A 176 -15.21 8.39 -0.51
N PHE A 177 -16.51 8.64 -0.38
CA PHE A 177 -17.52 8.08 -1.27
C PHE A 177 -17.31 8.52 -2.73
N VAL A 178 -17.07 9.81 -2.96
CA VAL A 178 -16.83 10.34 -4.31
C VAL A 178 -15.56 9.76 -4.91
N THR A 179 -14.47 9.65 -4.15
CA THR A 179 -13.21 9.08 -4.63
C THR A 179 -13.39 7.62 -5.05
N VAL A 180 -14.01 6.78 -4.21
CA VAL A 180 -14.22 5.36 -4.53
C VAL A 180 -15.08 5.18 -5.79
N TRP A 181 -16.18 5.93 -5.92
CA TRP A 181 -17.02 5.83 -7.12
C TRP A 181 -16.33 6.36 -8.37
N LEU A 182 -15.53 7.42 -8.25
CA LEU A 182 -14.73 7.93 -9.36
C LEU A 182 -13.72 6.88 -9.82
N GLU A 183 -13.04 6.19 -8.90
CA GLU A 183 -12.11 5.10 -9.23
C GLU A 183 -12.82 3.94 -9.95
N ILE A 184 -14.00 3.52 -9.46
CA ILE A 184 -14.80 2.46 -10.09
C ILE A 184 -15.22 2.86 -11.51
N VAL A 185 -15.73 4.08 -11.70
CA VAL A 185 -16.15 4.58 -13.01
C VAL A 185 -14.96 4.70 -13.95
N PHE A 186 -13.86 5.28 -13.48
CA PHE A 186 -12.64 5.44 -14.27
C PHE A 186 -12.05 4.10 -14.69
N GLY A 187 -11.95 3.14 -13.77
CA GLY A 187 -11.53 1.77 -14.07
C GLY A 187 -12.45 1.08 -15.07
N SER A 188 -13.77 1.25 -14.94
CA SER A 188 -14.76 0.70 -15.88
C SER A 188 -14.59 1.28 -17.29
N VAL A 189 -14.35 2.60 -17.40
CA VAL A 189 -14.10 3.26 -18.69
C VAL A 189 -12.83 2.74 -19.36
N ILE A 190 -11.76 2.52 -18.58
CA ILE A 190 -10.51 1.94 -19.11
C ILE A 190 -10.73 0.52 -19.63
N LEU A 191 -11.48 -0.32 -18.91
CA LEU A 191 -11.79 -1.67 -19.36
C LEU A 191 -12.63 -1.67 -20.64
N LEU A 192 -13.58 -0.75 -20.75
CA LEU A 192 -14.44 -0.60 -21.94
C LEU A 192 -13.74 0.04 -23.14
N SER A 193 -12.62 0.76 -22.93
CA SER A 193 -11.88 1.41 -24.03
C SER A 193 -11.01 0.44 -24.85
N GLY A 194 -10.93 -0.84 -24.46
CA GLY A 194 -10.22 -1.86 -25.22
C GLY A 194 -8.70 -1.88 -25.01
N ILE A 195 -8.20 -1.23 -23.96
CA ILE A 195 -6.78 -1.32 -23.57
C ILE A 195 -6.50 -2.72 -23.03
N THR A 196 -5.89 -3.59 -23.84
CA THR A 196 -5.70 -5.01 -23.54
C THR A 196 -4.40 -5.37 -22.83
N GLN A 197 -3.43 -4.45 -22.74
CA GLN A 197 -2.11 -4.72 -22.17
C GLN A 197 -1.86 -3.93 -20.86
N PRO A 198 -2.09 -4.54 -19.68
CA PRO A 198 -1.96 -3.86 -18.39
C PRO A 198 -0.51 -3.60 -17.98
N ILE A 199 0.48 -4.24 -18.63
CA ILE A 199 1.89 -4.19 -18.23
C ILE A 199 2.42 -2.76 -18.26
N VAL A 200 2.06 -1.95 -19.27
CA VAL A 200 2.50 -0.56 -19.35
C VAL A 200 1.96 0.26 -18.18
N LEU A 201 0.68 0.10 -17.84
CA LEU A 201 0.05 0.76 -16.69
C LEU A 201 0.70 0.31 -15.38
N LEU A 202 1.02 -0.98 -15.23
CA LEU A 202 1.76 -1.50 -14.08
C LEU A 202 3.16 -0.90 -13.98
N VAL A 203 3.89 -0.80 -15.10
CA VAL A 203 5.22 -0.18 -15.12
C VAL A 203 5.13 1.29 -14.71
N ILE A 204 4.19 2.06 -15.27
CA ILE A 204 3.98 3.48 -14.89
C ILE A 204 3.63 3.60 -13.41
N ALA A 205 2.68 2.79 -12.92
CA ALA A 205 2.29 2.78 -11.51
C ALA A 205 3.47 2.44 -10.58
N SER A 206 4.29 1.44 -10.95
CA SER A 206 5.49 1.04 -10.20
C SER A 206 6.51 2.16 -10.11
N SER A 207 6.65 2.91 -11.19
CA SER A 207 7.60 4.01 -11.35
C SER A 207 7.21 5.19 -10.45
N LEU A 208 5.93 5.56 -10.50
CA LEU A 208 5.35 6.58 -9.63
C LEU A 208 5.43 6.16 -8.16
N ASN A 209 5.14 4.90 -7.85
CA ASN A 209 5.23 4.40 -6.48
C ASN A 209 6.66 4.48 -5.93
N GLY A 210 7.68 4.17 -6.74
CA GLY A 210 9.08 4.35 -6.35
C GLY A 210 9.42 5.81 -6.00
N LEU A 211 8.93 6.76 -6.80
CA LEU A 211 9.10 8.20 -6.52
C LEU A 211 8.38 8.62 -5.23
N VAL A 212 7.15 8.16 -5.03
CA VAL A 212 6.40 8.42 -3.79
C VAL A 212 7.15 7.87 -2.58
N MET A 213 7.70 6.65 -2.69
CA MET A 213 8.48 6.02 -1.62
C MET A 213 9.76 6.78 -1.27
N PHE A 214 10.43 7.36 -2.27
CA PHE A 214 11.58 8.22 -2.06
C PHE A 214 11.20 9.47 -1.23
N VAL A 215 10.18 10.20 -1.67
CA VAL A 215 9.70 11.41 -0.97
C VAL A 215 9.19 11.07 0.43
N TYR A 216 8.36 10.04 0.54
CA TYR A 216 7.80 9.55 1.80
C TYR A 216 8.89 9.21 2.83
N SER A 217 9.94 8.50 2.41
CA SER A 217 11.03 8.12 3.31
C SER A 217 11.79 9.34 3.84
N ILE A 218 11.99 10.38 3.02
CA ILE A 218 12.58 11.65 3.46
C ILE A 218 11.67 12.35 4.47
N LEU A 219 10.37 12.46 4.17
CA LEU A 219 9.40 13.09 5.06
C LEU A 219 9.30 12.37 6.41
N LEU A 220 9.37 11.03 6.43
CA LEU A 220 9.43 10.27 7.67
C LEU A 220 10.66 10.60 8.50
N ILE A 221 11.84 10.72 7.88
CA ILE A 221 13.07 11.10 8.58
C ILE A 221 12.93 12.52 9.16
N GLN A 222 12.41 13.46 8.37
CA GLN A 222 12.20 14.86 8.79
C GLN A 222 11.21 14.95 9.95
N LEU A 223 10.05 14.30 9.84
CA LEU A 223 9.05 14.26 10.91
C LEU A 223 9.64 13.70 12.20
N ASN A 224 10.43 12.63 12.06
CA ASN A 224 10.96 11.92 13.20
C ASN A 224 12.10 12.66 13.92
N ARG A 225 12.95 13.37 13.17
CA ARG A 225 14.08 14.14 13.71
C ARG A 225 13.70 15.56 14.11
N GLY A 226 12.70 16.15 13.46
CA GLY A 226 12.31 17.55 13.65
C GLY A 226 11.13 17.75 14.60
N VAL A 227 10.08 16.93 14.49
CA VAL A 227 8.79 17.18 15.17
C VAL A 227 8.58 16.24 16.36
N LEU A 228 8.94 14.96 16.22
CA LEU A 228 8.71 13.99 17.28
C LEU A 228 9.73 14.12 18.43
N PRO A 229 9.27 14.03 19.70
CA PRO A 229 10.18 13.98 20.83
C PRO A 229 11.15 12.80 20.74
N ARG A 230 12.39 13.02 21.19
CA ARG A 230 13.47 12.02 21.10
C ARG A 230 13.16 10.73 21.84
N GLU A 231 12.22 10.71 22.76
CA GLU A 231 11.80 9.51 23.49
C GLU A 231 10.95 8.55 22.64
N ILE A 232 10.29 9.07 21.59
CA ILE A 232 9.39 8.34 20.69
C ILE A 232 9.98 8.23 19.28
N GLY A 233 10.93 9.09 18.94
CA GLY A 233 11.65 9.06 17.66
C GLY A 233 12.32 7.71 17.34
N LEU A 234 12.44 7.44 16.04
CA LEU A 234 13.21 6.37 15.44
C LEU A 234 14.69 6.53 15.80
N LYS A 235 15.28 5.46 16.32
CA LYS A 235 16.69 5.39 16.70
C LYS A 235 17.37 4.18 16.09
N GLY A 236 18.69 4.25 15.96
CA GLY A 236 19.55 3.13 15.56
C GLY A 236 19.20 2.57 14.19
N GLY A 237 19.05 1.25 14.11
CA GLY A 237 18.90 0.50 12.86
C GLY A 237 17.70 0.91 11.99
N ARG A 238 16.59 1.38 12.58
CA ARG A 238 15.43 1.81 11.80
C ARG A 238 15.68 3.08 10.99
N LEU A 239 16.50 3.98 11.54
CA LEU A 239 16.90 5.18 10.81
C LEU A 239 17.86 4.84 9.67
N VAL A 240 18.77 3.88 9.89
CA VAL A 240 19.65 3.37 8.84
C VAL A 240 18.82 2.71 7.73
N ALA A 241 17.80 1.91 8.07
CA ALA A 241 16.89 1.31 7.11
C ALA A 241 16.12 2.36 6.29
N LEU A 242 15.64 3.44 6.92
CA LEU A 242 15.02 4.55 6.18
C LEU A 242 16.02 5.29 5.30
N GLY A 243 17.25 5.52 5.76
CA GLY A 243 18.31 6.10 4.95
C GLY A 243 18.63 5.24 3.73
N TRP A 244 18.67 3.92 3.91
CA TRP A 244 18.83 2.97 2.82
C TRP A 244 17.64 3.02 1.84
N ALA A 245 16.41 3.10 2.35
CA ALA A 245 15.22 3.26 1.50
C ALA A 245 15.29 4.55 0.66
N VAL A 246 15.73 5.67 1.24
CA VAL A 246 15.95 6.93 0.51
C VAL A 246 16.98 6.74 -0.60
N LEU A 247 18.12 6.11 -0.32
CA LEU A 247 19.16 5.87 -1.34
C LEU A 247 18.67 4.93 -2.44
N PHE A 248 18.00 3.84 -2.07
CA PHE A 248 17.50 2.83 -2.99
C PHE A 248 16.42 3.40 -3.93
N TYR A 249 15.35 3.98 -3.36
CA TYR A 249 14.26 4.55 -4.14
C TYR A 249 14.68 5.85 -4.85
N GLY A 250 15.56 6.65 -4.26
CA GLY A 250 16.11 7.84 -4.89
C GLY A 250 16.98 7.52 -6.11
N GLY A 251 17.88 6.55 -5.97
CA GLY A 251 18.68 6.05 -7.09
C GLY A 251 17.79 5.50 -8.21
N PHE A 252 16.76 4.73 -7.84
CA PHE A 252 15.75 4.24 -8.78
C PHE A 252 15.05 5.38 -9.54
N SER A 253 14.55 6.40 -8.82
CA SER A 253 13.86 7.54 -9.43
C SER A 253 14.76 8.32 -10.39
N VAL A 254 16.04 8.53 -10.05
CA VAL A 254 17.00 9.20 -10.94
C VAL A 254 17.23 8.40 -12.22
N ILE A 255 17.44 7.10 -12.11
CA ILE A 255 17.61 6.22 -13.28
C ILE A 255 16.36 6.27 -14.17
N LEU A 256 15.18 6.23 -13.56
CA LEU A 256 13.91 6.29 -14.28
C LEU A 256 13.73 7.61 -15.04
N LEU A 257 14.06 8.74 -14.41
CA LEU A 257 14.00 10.05 -15.05
C LEU A 257 14.97 10.17 -16.24
N ILE A 258 16.17 9.58 -16.12
CA ILE A 258 17.14 9.55 -17.22
C ILE A 258 16.62 8.70 -18.38
N ASP A 259 16.02 7.54 -18.09
CA ASP A 259 15.50 6.63 -19.12
C ASP A 259 14.31 7.24 -19.88
N GLN A 260 13.37 7.85 -19.15
CA GLN A 260 12.24 8.59 -19.73
C GLN A 260 12.69 9.84 -20.50
N GLY A 261 13.68 10.57 -19.99
CA GLY A 261 14.25 11.73 -20.67
C GLY A 261 14.91 11.35 -22.00
N LYS A 262 15.60 10.21 -22.07
CA LYS A 262 16.19 9.71 -23.32
C LYS A 262 15.15 9.32 -24.37
N MET A 263 13.98 8.83 -23.96
CA MET A 263 12.88 8.51 -24.89
C MET A 263 12.14 9.75 -25.42
N LEU A 264 12.17 10.88 -24.70
CA LEU A 264 11.50 12.12 -25.12
C LEU A 264 12.39 13.02 -26.00
N PHE A 265 13.72 12.91 -25.86
CA PHE A 265 14.69 13.77 -26.55
C PHE A 265 15.65 13.01 -27.48
N GLY A 266 15.45 11.71 -27.69
CA GLY A 266 16.20 10.86 -28.63
C GLY A 266 15.25 10.12 -29.55
#